data_AF-A0A258KSF9-F1
#
_entry.id   AF-A0A258KSF9-F1
#
_cell.length_a   1.000
_cell.length_b   1.000
_cell.length_c   1.000
_cell.angle_alpha   90.00
_cell.angle_beta   90.00
_cell.angle_gamma   90.00
#
_symmetry.space_group_name_H-M   'P 1'
#
loop_
_entity.id
_entity.type
_entity.pdbx_description
1 polymer ?
#
loop_
_entity_poly.entity_id
_entity_poly.type
_entity_poly.pdbx_seq_one_letter_code
_entity_poly.pdbx_strand_id
1 'polypeptide(L)' 'ERGAGLTAACGTGACAAQVAAVRRGLTDRVATVEFESGSLVIEWREADGHVIMTGPITLEYTGKLPEKVAA' A
#
# COMPACT_ATOMS: atom_id res chain seq x y z
N GLU A 1 -3.25 10.16 5.47
CA GLU A 1 -4.11 9.07 5.98
C GLU A 1 -5.00 9.54 7.13
N ARG A 2 -6.19 8.94 7.28
CA ARG A 2 -7.14 9.33 8.34
C ARG A 2 -6.53 9.10 9.73
N GLY A 3 -6.21 10.18 10.44
CA GLY A 3 -5.66 10.14 11.80
C GLY A 3 -4.14 9.94 11.91
N ALA A 4 -3.42 9.76 10.79
CA ALA A 4 -1.97 9.50 10.79
C ALA A 4 -1.13 10.56 10.03
N GLY A 5 -1.76 11.55 9.38
CA GLY A 5 -1.04 12.60 8.65
C GLY A 5 -0.49 12.12 7.31
N LEU A 6 0.61 12.72 6.84
CA LEU A 6 1.32 12.29 5.63
C LEU A 6 2.26 11.12 5.97
N THR A 7 1.91 9.92 5.51
CA THR A 7 2.69 8.70 5.68
C THR A 7 3.60 8.49 4.49
N ALA A 8 4.69 7.72 4.66
CA ALA A 8 5.63 7.44 3.59
C ALA A 8 5.03 6.57 2.46
N ALA A 9 4.12 5.66 2.81
CA ALA A 9 3.36 4.85 1.87
C ALA A 9 2.00 4.48 2.48
N CYS A 10 0.98 4.34 1.61
CA CYS A 10 -0.37 3.92 1.99
C CYS A 10 -0.85 2.80 1.05
N GLY A 11 -0.79 1.54 1.50
CA GLY A 11 -1.14 0.39 0.65
C GLY A 11 -2.61 0.38 0.21
N THR A 12 -3.54 0.59 1.14
CA THR A 12 -4.98 0.66 0.82
C THR A 12 -5.31 1.88 -0.05
N GLY A 13 -4.59 3.00 0.14
CA GLY A 13 -4.67 4.17 -0.71
C GLY A 13 -4.22 3.91 -2.15
N ALA A 14 -3.09 3.21 -2.34
CA ALA A 14 -2.62 2.78 -3.67
C ALA A 14 -3.62 1.87 -4.38
N CYS A 15 -4.17 0.88 -3.68
CA CYS A 15 -5.23 0.01 -4.20
C CYS A 15 -6.43 0.84 -4.70
N ALA A 16 -6.93 1.76 -3.88
CA ALA A 16 -8.07 2.59 -4.22
C ALA A 16 -7.76 3.55 -5.39
N ALA A 17 -6.57 4.15 -5.41
CA ALA A 17 -6.13 5.05 -6.47
C ALA A 17 -6.05 4.32 -7.82
N GLN A 18 -5.46 3.13 -7.85
CA GLN A 18 -5.36 2.32 -9.06
C GLN A 18 -6.75 1.94 -9.59
N VAL A 19 -7.65 1.44 -8.72
CA VAL A 19 -9.03 1.12 -9.14
C VAL A 19 -9.74 2.36 -9.69
N ALA A 20 -9.57 3.51 -9.05
CA ALA A 20 -10.16 4.77 -9.53
C ALA A 20 -9.59 5.21 -10.89
N ALA A 21 -8.29 5.06 -11.11
CA ALA A 21 -7.62 5.38 -12.37
C ALA A 21 -8.11 4.48 -13.52
N VAL A 22 -8.20 3.17 -13.29
CA VAL A 22 -8.75 2.20 -14.25
C VAL A 22 -10.21 2.54 -14.59
N ARG A 23 -11.06 2.83 -13.59
CA ARG A 23 -12.46 3.20 -13.82
C ARG A 23 -12.62 4.50 -14.62
N ARG A 24 -11.59 5.34 -14.66
CA ARG A 24 -11.55 6.58 -15.43
C ARG A 24 -10.85 6.43 -16.79
N GLY A 25 -10.38 5.23 -17.14
CA GLY A 25 -9.64 4.97 -18.38
C GLY A 25 -8.27 5.64 -18.43
N LEU A 26 -7.66 5.89 -17.27
CA LEU A 26 -6.35 6.57 -17.18
C LEU A 26 -5.17 5.59 -17.14
N THR A 27 -5.42 4.35 -16.72
CA THR A 27 -4.40 3.31 -16.57
C THR A 27 -4.99 1.94 -16.91
N ASP A 28 -4.13 0.99 -17.26
CA ASP A 28 -4.47 -0.42 -17.33
C ASP A 28 -4.73 -1.00 -15.93
N ARG A 29 -5.33 -2.19 -15.86
CA ARG A 29 -5.66 -2.88 -14.60
C ARG A 29 -4.45 -3.24 -13.73
N VAL A 30 -3.24 -3.28 -14.31
CA VAL A 30 -1.98 -3.48 -13.60
C VAL A 30 -1.14 -2.23 -13.73
N ALA A 31 -0.69 -1.66 -12.61
CA ALA A 31 0.21 -0.51 -12.62
C ALA A 31 1.12 -0.49 -11.40
N THR A 32 2.27 0.19 -11.56
CA THR A 32 3.14 0.55 -10.44
C THR A 32 2.68 1.88 -9.85
N VAL A 33 2.42 1.90 -8.55
CA VAL A 33 2.14 3.10 -7.77
C VAL A 33 3.41 3.51 -7.05
N GLU A 34 3.91 4.69 -7.39
CA GLU A 34 5.16 5.27 -6.86
C GLU A 34 4.88 6.13 -5.61
N PHE A 35 5.75 6.00 -4.62
CA PHE A 35 5.84 6.83 -3.42
C PHE A 35 7.25 7.40 -3.31
N GLU A 36 7.47 8.39 -2.45
CA GLU A 36 8.81 8.92 -2.21
C GLU A 36 9.77 7.85 -1.65
N SER A 37 9.26 6.88 -0.88
CA SER A 37 10.05 5.85 -0.22
C SER A 37 10.08 4.49 -0.94
N GLY A 38 9.51 4.37 -2.14
CA GLY A 38 9.46 3.10 -2.89
C GLY A 38 8.18 2.95 -3.73
N SER A 39 7.88 1.73 -4.16
CA SER A 39 6.74 1.47 -5.04
C SER A 39 5.99 0.19 -4.71
N LEU A 40 4.73 0.13 -5.16
CA LEU A 40 3.86 -1.04 -5.07
C LEU A 40 3.33 -1.38 -6.47
N VAL A 41 3.23 -2.67 -6.77
CA VAL A 41 2.49 -3.14 -7.96
C VAL A 41 1.06 -3.47 -7.54
N ILE A 42 0.10 -2.84 -8.21
CA ILE A 42 -1.33 -3.06 -7.96
C ILE A 42 -1.98 -3.67 -9.20
N GLU A 43 -2.65 -4.81 -9.03
CA GLU A 43 -3.48 -5.45 -10.04
C GLU A 43 -4.94 -5.44 -9.59
N TRP A 44 -5.83 -4.84 -10.38
CA TRP A 44 -7.27 -5.05 -10.24
C TRP A 44 -7.73 -6.17 -11.18
N ARG A 45 -7.71 -7.40 -10.67
CA ARG A 45 -7.88 -8.62 -11.46
C ARG A 45 -9.28 -8.71 -12.06
N GLU A 46 -9.35 -9.03 -13.34
CA GLU A 46 -10.61 -9.11 -14.07
C GLU A 46 -11.41 -10.38 -13.73
N ALA A 47 -10.73 -11.49 -13.46
CA ALA A 47 -11.36 -12.80 -13.25
C ALA A 47 -12.30 -12.86 -12.04
N ASP A 48 -12.01 -12.10 -10.98
CA ASP A 48 -12.72 -12.16 -9.69
C ASP A 48 -12.96 -10.78 -9.04
N GLY A 49 -12.47 -9.71 -9.66
CA GLY A 49 -12.59 -8.35 -9.13
C GLY A 49 -11.71 -8.04 -7.92
N HIS A 50 -10.84 -8.97 -7.50
CA HIS A 50 -9.93 -8.73 -6.37
C HIS A 50 -8.85 -7.69 -6.73
N VAL A 51 -8.46 -6.90 -5.73
CA VAL A 51 -7.32 -5.98 -5.82
C VAL A 51 -6.13 -6.61 -5.13
N ILE A 52 -5.09 -6.91 -5.91
CA ILE A 52 -3.87 -7.55 -5.46
C ILE A 52 -2.78 -6.48 -5.35
N MET A 53 -2.13 -6.46 -4.20
CA MET A 53 -1.04 -5.52 -3.89
C MET A 53 0.23 -6.33 -3.63
N THR A 54 1.26 -6.03 -4.39
CA THR A 54 2.59 -6.65 -4.25
C THR A 54 3.61 -5.57 -3.92
N GLY A 55 4.40 -5.79 -2.88
CA GLY A 55 5.42 -4.86 -2.42
C GLY A 55 6.51 -5.53 -1.60
N PRO A 56 7.65 -4.87 -1.40
CA PRO A 56 8.74 -5.38 -0.60
C PRO A 56 8.39 -5.37 0.90
N ILE A 57 9.11 -6.19 1.66
CA ILE A 57 9.12 -6.15 3.13
C ILE A 57 10.56 -6.03 3.62
N THR A 58 10.75 -5.46 4.81
CA THR A 58 12.05 -5.38 5.47
C THR A 58 11.85 -5.49 6.98
N LEU A 59 12.65 -6.35 7.63
CA LEU A 59 12.75 -6.36 9.09
C LEU A 59 13.76 -5.30 9.50
N GLU A 60 13.29 -4.23 10.13
CA GLU A 60 14.19 -3.16 10.60
C GLU A 60 14.90 -3.58 11.91
N TYR A 61 14.14 -4.06 12.90
CA TYR A 61 14.68 -4.41 14.21
C TYR A 61 13.84 -5.46 14.96
N THR A 62 14.50 -6.22 15.86
CA THR A 62 13.86 -7.13 16.82
C THR A 62 14.37 -6.82 18.23
N GLY A 63 13.47 -6.66 19.20
CA GLY A 63 13.85 -6.40 20.59
C GLY A 63 12.73 -6.69 21.61
N LYS A 64 12.97 -6.34 22.87
CA LYS A 64 12.02 -6.46 23.98
C LYS A 64 11.80 -5.10 24.62
N LEU A 65 10.55 -4.72 24.84
CA LEU A 65 10.23 -3.52 25.62
C LEU A 65 10.52 -3.77 27.11
N PRO A 66 10.98 -2.76 27.86
CA PRO A 66 11.09 -2.86 29.32
C PRO A 66 9.71 -2.99 29.99
N GLU A 67 9.60 -3.76 31.07
CA GLU A 67 8.33 -3.96 31.81
C GLU A 67 7.64 -2.66 32.20
N LYS A 68 8.40 -1.61 32.52
CA LYS A 68 7.88 -0.30 32.96
C LYS A 68 7.14 0.48 31.86
N VAL A 69 7.24 0.07 30.59
CA VAL A 69 6.59 0.72 29.44
C VAL A 69 5.36 -0.07 28.97
N ALA A 70 5.16 -1.29 29.47
CA ALA A 70 4.03 -2.16 29.08
C ALA A 70 2.75 -1.94 29.92
N ALA A 71 2.79 -1.08 30.93
CA ALA A 71 1.67 -0.69 31.79
C ALA A 71 1.14 0.70 31.39
#